data_AF-A0A7C5KXB0-F1
#
_entry.id   AF-A0A7C5KXB0-F1
#
_cell.length_a   1.000
_cell.length_b   1.000
_cell.length_c   1.000
_cell.angle_alpha   90.00
_cell.angle_beta   90.00
_cell.angle_gamma   90.00
#
_symmetry.space_group_name_H-M   'P 1'
#
loop_
_entity.id
_entity.type
_entity.pdbx_description
1 polymer ?
#
loop_
_entity_poly.entity_id
_entity_poly.type
_entity_poly.pdbx_seq_one_letter_code
_entity_poly.pdbx_strand_id
1 'polypeptide(L)'
;HQFIATGAYDNILVVGVEVISKFINWEDRNTCVLFGDGAGAIIMSPSNTSTGVMSFDMGSDGAKGHHLMAPGIGSAGTMDYGMLDRKEQYLQMNGREVFKFATRVLPKSTLQTLENAGMTLDDVDLLIPHQANARIIDLAVRRLGIDKEKVFVNLHKYGNTAAASIPLALIEAVEEGRVKEGDKLCMVSFGSGLTWASAVVQWGQPLDNSEEIAQEDLIWDLNSIRTKMALTSTKMRVKARTVFEEASYKASAMMLPLYTFTGRKPPKKLKKKEDKKK
;
A
#
# COMPACT_ATOMS: atom_id res chain seq x y z
N HIS A 1 -17.94 1.78 1.64
CA HIS A 1 -19.10 1.41 2.47
C HIS A 1 -19.93 2.64 2.88
N GLN A 2 -19.47 3.52 3.78
CA GLN A 2 -20.27 4.65 4.30
C GLN A 2 -20.97 5.46 3.21
N PHE A 3 -20.26 5.83 2.15
CA PHE A 3 -20.84 6.55 1.00
C PHE A 3 -22.01 5.85 0.30
N ILE A 4 -21.99 4.51 0.22
CA ILE A 4 -23.12 3.73 -0.32
C ILE A 4 -24.22 3.62 0.72
N ALA A 5 -23.87 3.31 1.97
CA ALA A 5 -24.82 3.14 3.07
C ALA A 5 -25.63 4.42 3.36
N THR A 6 -25.04 5.60 3.16
CA THR A 6 -25.73 6.90 3.30
C THR A 6 -26.48 7.33 2.04
N GLY A 7 -26.44 6.55 0.96
CA GLY A 7 -27.06 6.89 -0.33
C GLY A 7 -26.37 8.05 -1.07
N ALA A 8 -25.12 8.38 -0.74
CA ALA A 8 -24.39 9.45 -1.42
C ALA A 8 -23.90 9.02 -2.81
N TYR A 9 -23.60 7.73 -2.98
CA TYR A 9 -23.17 7.13 -4.24
C TYR A 9 -23.69 5.71 -4.34
N ASP A 10 -24.14 5.30 -5.52
CA ASP A 10 -24.49 3.89 -5.77
C ASP A 10 -23.24 3.04 -5.99
N ASN A 11 -22.26 3.54 -6.75
CA ASN A 11 -21.08 2.77 -7.10
C ASN A 11 -19.81 3.49 -6.64
N ILE A 12 -18.90 2.76 -6.00
CA ILE A 12 -17.59 3.28 -5.63
C ILE A 12 -16.49 2.35 -6.12
N LEU A 13 -15.43 2.94 -6.68
CA LEU A 13 -14.18 2.26 -7.00
C LEU A 13 -13.18 2.55 -5.88
N VAL A 14 -12.65 1.50 -5.25
CA VAL A 14 -11.60 1.60 -4.23
C VAL A 14 -10.33 1.01 -4.81
N VAL A 15 -9.26 1.80 -4.88
CA VAL A 15 -7.96 1.40 -5.43
C VAL A 15 -6.89 1.50 -4.36
N GLY A 16 -6.26 0.38 -4.03
CA GLY A 16 -5.00 0.34 -3.29
C GLY A 16 -3.85 0.26 -4.28
N VAL A 17 -2.96 1.26 -4.29
CA VAL A 17 -1.86 1.33 -5.25
C VAL A 17 -0.63 1.95 -4.61
N GLU A 18 0.53 1.36 -4.87
CA GLU A 18 1.81 1.80 -4.33
C GLU A 18 2.93 1.63 -5.34
N VAL A 19 3.81 2.63 -5.37
CA VAL A 19 5.08 2.61 -6.13
C VAL A 19 6.20 2.97 -5.17
N ILE A 20 6.33 2.17 -4.11
CA ILE A 20 7.19 2.45 -2.97
C ILE A 20 8.66 2.21 -3.29
N SER A 21 8.99 1.41 -4.32
CA SER A 21 10.35 1.16 -4.79
C SER A 21 11.14 2.45 -5.07
N LYS A 22 10.44 3.52 -5.47
CA LYS A 22 11.02 4.86 -5.70
C LYS A 22 11.56 5.54 -4.44
N PHE A 23 11.10 5.09 -3.27
CA PHE A 23 11.46 5.65 -1.96
C PHE A 23 12.33 4.68 -1.16
N ILE A 24 12.84 3.61 -1.77
CA ILE A 24 13.71 2.65 -1.10
C ILE A 24 15.17 3.08 -1.23
N ASN A 25 15.89 3.05 -0.10
CA ASN A 25 17.34 3.15 -0.09
C ASN A 25 17.96 1.79 -0.43
N TRP A 26 18.47 1.63 -1.65
CA TRP A 26 19.07 0.37 -2.11
C TRP A 26 20.35 -0.04 -1.36
N GLU A 27 20.94 0.88 -0.59
CA GLU A 27 22.07 0.57 0.30
C GLU A 27 21.61 0.06 1.68
N ASP A 28 20.33 0.20 2.03
CA ASP A 28 19.77 -0.31 3.29
C ASP A 28 19.09 -1.68 3.09
N ARG A 29 19.81 -2.73 3.43
CA ARG A 29 19.32 -4.11 3.38
C ARG A 29 18.08 -4.36 4.25
N ASN A 30 17.83 -3.54 5.27
CA ASN A 30 16.68 -3.75 6.16
C ASN A 30 15.35 -3.41 5.49
N THR A 31 15.36 -2.59 4.45
CA THR A 31 14.16 -2.14 3.74
C THR A 31 14.14 -2.61 2.29
N CYS A 32 15.28 -2.64 1.60
CA CYS A 32 15.30 -2.84 0.14
C CYS A 32 14.91 -4.24 -0.36
N VAL A 33 14.85 -5.22 0.54
CA VAL A 33 14.40 -6.59 0.23
C VAL A 33 12.93 -6.84 0.59
N LEU A 34 12.27 -5.88 1.22
CA LEU A 34 10.93 -6.07 1.77
C LEU A 34 9.83 -5.62 0.83
N PHE A 35 10.03 -4.51 0.12
CA PHE A 35 8.96 -3.81 -0.55
C PHE A 35 8.90 -4.08 -2.05
N GLY A 36 7.70 -4.03 -2.59
CA GLY A 36 7.41 -4.11 -4.02
C GLY A 36 6.35 -3.08 -4.42
N ASP A 37 6.11 -2.97 -5.72
CA ASP A 37 5.10 -2.08 -6.29
C ASP A 37 3.88 -2.89 -6.75
N GLY A 38 2.70 -2.30 -6.68
CA GLY A 38 1.48 -3.00 -7.08
C GLY A 38 0.23 -2.14 -7.03
N ALA A 39 -0.86 -2.66 -7.62
CA ALA A 39 -2.18 -2.05 -7.55
C ALA A 39 -3.24 -3.15 -7.53
N GLY A 40 -4.28 -2.95 -6.72
CA GLY A 40 -5.48 -3.75 -6.72
C GLY A 40 -6.71 -2.86 -6.54
N ALA A 41 -7.83 -3.25 -7.12
CA ALA A 41 -9.05 -2.45 -7.09
C ALA A 41 -10.28 -3.33 -6.86
N ILE A 42 -11.25 -2.77 -6.15
CA ILE A 42 -12.58 -3.36 -5.98
C ILE A 42 -13.64 -2.33 -6.35
N ILE A 43 -14.73 -2.82 -6.92
CA ILE A 43 -15.96 -2.05 -7.11
C ILE A 43 -16.94 -2.50 -6.03
N MET A 44 -17.61 -1.55 -5.40
CA MET A 44 -18.72 -1.82 -4.50
C MET A 44 -19.98 -1.14 -5.01
N SER A 45 -21.11 -1.84 -4.86
CA SER A 45 -22.45 -1.41 -5.24
C SER A 45 -23.42 -1.70 -4.09
N PRO A 46 -24.58 -1.03 -3.99
CA PRO A 46 -25.63 -1.42 -3.05
C PRO A 46 -26.08 -2.85 -3.36
N SER A 47 -26.43 -3.58 -2.30
CA SER A 47 -27.07 -4.88 -2.41
C SER A 47 -28.40 -4.87 -1.67
N ASN A 48 -29.37 -5.61 -2.23
CA ASN A 48 -30.64 -5.90 -1.56
C ASN A 48 -30.56 -7.16 -0.67
N THR A 49 -29.44 -7.87 -0.69
CA THR A 49 -29.17 -9.05 0.15
C THR A 49 -28.21 -8.69 1.29
N SER A 50 -28.20 -9.52 2.34
CA SER A 50 -27.28 -9.36 3.46
C SER A 50 -25.86 -9.77 3.02
N THR A 51 -25.08 -8.79 2.57
CA THR A 51 -23.71 -8.96 2.08
C THR A 51 -22.90 -7.67 2.23
N GLY A 52 -21.61 -7.71 1.92
CA GLY A 52 -20.71 -6.57 1.97
C GLY A 52 -20.08 -6.37 3.35
N VAL A 53 -19.69 -5.13 3.66
CA VAL A 53 -19.00 -4.79 4.91
C VAL A 53 -19.97 -4.92 6.08
N MET A 54 -19.68 -5.86 6.98
CA MET A 54 -20.47 -6.13 8.19
C MET A 54 -20.03 -5.24 9.35
N SER A 55 -18.72 -5.12 9.55
CA SER A 55 -18.11 -4.32 10.60
C SER A 55 -16.69 -3.91 10.21
N PHE A 56 -16.16 -2.90 10.91
CA PHE A 56 -14.76 -2.49 10.79
C PHE A 56 -14.24 -1.95 12.13
N ASP A 57 -12.93 -2.03 12.33
CA ASP A 57 -12.17 -1.31 13.36
C ASP A 57 -11.08 -0.51 12.67
N MET A 58 -10.83 0.71 13.13
CA MET A 58 -9.75 1.55 12.60
C MET A 58 -9.15 2.39 13.72
N GLY A 59 -7.84 2.60 13.66
CA GLY A 59 -7.19 3.49 14.61
C GLY A 59 -5.78 3.91 14.21
N SER A 60 -5.22 4.81 15.01
CA SER A 60 -3.86 5.32 14.82
C SER A 60 -3.18 5.65 16.15
N ASP A 61 -1.84 5.62 16.12
CA ASP A 61 -0.95 6.06 17.18
C ASP A 61 0.12 6.98 16.58
N GLY A 62 -0.27 8.26 16.44
CA GLY A 62 0.54 9.31 15.80
C GLY A 62 1.90 9.55 16.46
N ALA A 63 2.02 9.26 17.77
CA ALA A 63 3.28 9.39 18.50
C ALA A 63 4.37 8.45 17.96
N LYS A 64 3.96 7.37 17.27
CA LYS A 64 4.85 6.37 16.67
C LYS A 64 5.13 6.57 15.19
N GLY A 65 4.63 7.64 14.57
CA GLY A 65 4.79 7.88 13.13
C GLY A 65 6.25 7.87 12.66
N HIS A 66 7.16 8.35 13.50
CA HIS A 66 8.60 8.36 13.23
C HIS A 66 9.25 6.98 13.09
N HIS A 67 8.55 5.89 13.46
CA HIS A 67 9.05 4.52 13.27
C HIS A 67 8.91 4.00 11.85
N LEU A 68 8.08 4.62 11.00
CA LEU A 68 7.90 4.24 9.61
C LEU A 68 7.48 5.47 8.81
N MET A 69 8.43 6.17 8.20
CA MET A 69 8.17 7.40 7.46
C MET A 69 9.26 7.69 6.43
N ALA A 70 8.99 8.56 5.46
CA ALA A 70 10.01 9.16 4.60
C ALA A 70 10.14 10.66 4.97
N PRO A 71 11.08 11.04 5.84
CA PRO A 71 11.07 12.36 6.51
C PRO A 71 11.33 13.55 5.60
N GLY A 72 12.06 13.35 4.50
CA GLY A 72 12.40 14.37 3.53
C GLY A 72 11.36 14.53 2.42
N ILE A 73 10.30 13.71 2.41
CA ILE A 73 9.25 13.78 1.41
C ILE A 73 8.08 14.61 1.93
N GLY A 74 7.59 15.52 1.11
CA GLY A 74 6.47 16.42 1.43
C GLY A 74 6.92 17.85 1.67
N SER A 75 6.13 18.62 2.42
CA SER A 75 6.33 20.07 2.62
C SER A 75 6.86 20.45 4.00
N ALA A 76 7.04 19.48 4.91
CA ALA A 76 7.44 19.75 6.29
C ALA A 76 8.92 20.15 6.44
N GLY A 77 9.78 19.66 5.54
CA GLY A 77 11.22 19.91 5.53
C GLY A 77 11.67 20.84 4.41
N THR A 78 12.87 21.40 4.54
CA THR A 78 13.52 22.11 3.44
C THR A 78 14.13 21.11 2.46
N MET A 79 13.80 21.25 1.18
CA MET A 79 14.43 20.48 0.12
C MET A 79 15.81 21.07 -0.19
N ASP A 80 16.86 20.52 0.42
CA ASP A 80 18.25 20.93 0.25
C ASP A 80 19.20 19.73 0.07
N TYR A 81 20.47 20.00 -0.20
CA TYR A 81 21.48 18.96 -0.33
C TYR A 81 21.73 18.19 0.99
N GLY A 82 21.52 18.83 2.15
CA GLY A 82 21.68 18.18 3.44
C GLY A 82 20.64 17.09 3.68
N MET A 83 19.41 17.28 3.22
CA MET A 83 18.34 16.26 3.24
C MET A 83 18.77 14.99 2.48
N LEU A 84 19.37 15.18 1.30
CA LEU A 84 19.88 14.07 0.47
C LEU A 84 21.04 13.34 1.16
N ASP A 85 21.97 14.09 1.76
CA ASP A 85 23.11 13.53 2.51
C ASP A 85 22.63 12.71 3.73
N ARG A 86 21.54 13.13 4.37
CA ARG A 86 20.89 12.40 5.47
C ARG A 86 19.97 11.27 5.01
N LYS A 87 19.83 11.06 3.69
CA LYS A 87 18.98 10.01 3.09
C LYS A 87 17.50 10.11 3.51
N GLU A 88 17.02 11.32 3.74
CA GLU A 88 15.66 11.58 4.22
C GLU A 88 14.61 11.42 3.11
N GLN A 89 15.01 11.42 1.84
CA GLN A 89 14.18 11.11 0.68
C GLN A 89 13.74 9.64 0.61
N TYR A 90 14.32 8.76 1.44
CA TYR A 90 13.99 7.35 1.48
C TYR A 90 13.13 7.01 2.69
N LEU A 91 12.39 5.90 2.57
CA LEU A 91 11.66 5.29 3.66
C LEU A 91 12.64 4.86 4.76
N GLN A 92 12.39 5.35 5.96
CA GLN A 92 13.09 4.97 7.17
C GLN A 92 12.16 4.15 8.05
N MET A 93 12.69 3.03 8.57
CA MET A 93 11.90 2.08 9.35
C MET A 93 12.67 1.60 10.58
N ASN A 94 12.05 1.76 11.76
CA ASN A 94 12.43 1.03 12.96
C ASN A 94 11.68 -0.32 12.98
N GLY A 95 12.26 -1.33 12.33
CA GLY A 95 11.62 -2.64 12.17
C GLY A 95 11.23 -3.32 13.48
N ARG A 96 11.96 -3.08 14.58
CA ARG A 96 11.63 -3.64 15.90
C ARG A 96 10.32 -3.06 16.44
N GLU A 97 10.19 -1.74 16.41
CA GLU A 97 8.99 -1.07 16.92
C GLU A 97 7.77 -1.34 16.02
N VAL A 98 7.97 -1.37 14.70
CA VAL A 98 6.92 -1.75 13.74
C VAL A 98 6.46 -3.19 13.97
N PHE A 99 7.38 -4.14 14.15
CA PHE A 99 7.04 -5.54 14.45
C PHE A 99 6.26 -5.69 15.77
N LYS A 100 6.73 -5.02 16.83
CA LYS A 100 6.06 -5.02 18.15
C LYS A 100 4.65 -4.42 18.07
N PHE A 101 4.50 -3.35 17.31
CA PHE A 101 3.20 -2.73 17.07
C PHE A 101 2.25 -3.68 16.33
N ALA A 102 2.69 -4.18 15.17
CA ALA A 102 1.90 -5.04 14.29
C ALA A 102 1.41 -6.30 14.99
N THR A 103 2.31 -7.01 15.67
CA THR A 103 2.00 -8.29 16.32
C THR A 103 1.06 -8.16 17.52
N ARG A 104 0.93 -6.95 18.08
CA ARG A 104 -0.06 -6.61 19.11
C ARG A 104 -1.39 -6.20 18.49
N VAL A 105 -1.36 -5.37 17.45
CA VAL A 105 -2.55 -4.72 16.90
C VAL A 105 -3.31 -5.65 15.95
N LEU A 106 -2.63 -6.45 15.13
CA LEU A 106 -3.29 -7.37 14.19
C LEU A 106 -4.29 -8.29 14.91
N PRO A 107 -3.92 -9.09 15.94
CA PRO A 107 -4.89 -9.94 16.61
C PRO A 107 -6.00 -9.16 17.32
N LYS A 108 -5.65 -8.03 17.95
CA LYS A 108 -6.61 -7.18 18.68
C LYS A 108 -7.68 -6.63 17.74
N SER A 109 -7.26 -6.04 16.62
CA SER A 109 -8.15 -5.44 15.61
C SER A 109 -9.07 -6.49 15.00
N THR A 110 -8.50 -7.65 14.62
CA THR A 110 -9.27 -8.79 14.11
C THR A 110 -10.38 -9.22 15.09
N LEU A 111 -10.02 -9.47 16.35
CA LEU A 111 -11.01 -9.88 17.37
C LEU A 111 -12.06 -8.80 17.62
N GLN A 112 -11.66 -7.52 17.69
CA GLN A 112 -12.59 -6.41 17.88
C GLN A 112 -13.59 -6.30 16.72
N THR A 113 -13.13 -6.43 15.48
CA THR A 113 -14.01 -6.36 14.32
C THR A 113 -14.96 -7.54 14.25
N LEU A 114 -14.51 -8.75 14.61
CA LEU A 114 -15.40 -9.92 14.71
C LEU A 114 -16.45 -9.73 15.80
N GLU A 115 -16.05 -9.26 16.99
CA GLU A 115 -16.99 -8.92 18.07
C GLU A 115 -18.03 -7.90 17.62
N ASN A 116 -17.60 -6.84 16.91
CA ASN A 116 -18.51 -5.82 16.37
C ASN A 116 -19.49 -6.39 15.32
N ALA A 117 -19.16 -7.50 14.66
CA ALA A 117 -20.05 -8.23 13.75
C ALA A 117 -20.89 -9.30 14.46
N GLY A 118 -20.73 -9.50 15.78
CA GLY A 118 -21.37 -10.60 16.51
C GLY A 118 -20.83 -11.98 16.12
N MET A 119 -19.57 -12.04 15.68
CA MET A 119 -18.92 -13.23 15.14
C MET A 119 -17.74 -13.68 16.00
N THR A 120 -17.35 -14.93 15.81
CA THR A 120 -16.13 -15.52 16.38
C THR A 120 -15.11 -15.81 15.28
N LEU A 121 -13.91 -16.23 15.66
CA LEU A 121 -12.89 -16.68 14.69
C LEU A 121 -13.33 -17.92 13.89
N ASP A 122 -14.16 -18.78 14.49
CA ASP A 122 -14.64 -20.01 13.83
C ASP A 122 -15.54 -19.69 12.65
N ASP A 123 -16.24 -18.55 12.70
CA ASP A 123 -17.09 -18.04 11.62
C ASP A 123 -16.31 -17.49 10.41
N VAL A 124 -15.00 -17.29 10.52
CA VAL A 124 -14.19 -16.72 9.42
C VAL A 124 -13.83 -17.81 8.43
N ASP A 125 -14.15 -17.62 7.15
CA ASP A 125 -13.80 -18.54 6.08
C ASP A 125 -12.40 -18.24 5.52
N LEU A 126 -12.03 -16.96 5.46
CA LEU A 126 -10.72 -16.53 5.00
C LEU A 126 -10.24 -15.25 5.71
N LEU A 127 -9.02 -15.27 6.23
CA LEU A 127 -8.28 -14.14 6.78
C LEU A 127 -7.26 -13.66 5.75
N ILE A 128 -7.34 -12.39 5.38
CA ILE A 128 -6.41 -11.72 4.46
C ILE A 128 -5.66 -10.63 5.23
N PRO A 129 -4.48 -10.92 5.80
CA PRO A 129 -3.67 -9.92 6.47
C PRO A 129 -2.93 -9.03 5.47
N HIS A 130 -2.49 -7.87 5.93
CA HIS A 130 -1.50 -7.06 5.23
C HIS A 130 -0.22 -7.86 5.00
N GLN A 131 0.23 -7.91 3.74
CA GLN A 131 1.43 -8.63 3.31
C GLN A 131 2.68 -7.82 3.65
N ALA A 132 3.01 -7.70 4.94
CA ALA A 132 4.17 -6.91 5.39
C ALA A 132 5.44 -7.75 5.54
N ASN A 133 5.33 -8.86 6.27
CA ASN A 133 6.44 -9.73 6.63
C ASN A 133 5.88 -11.07 7.11
N ALA A 134 6.41 -12.17 6.58
CA ALA A 134 5.95 -13.52 6.91
C ALA A 134 5.96 -13.79 8.43
N ARG A 135 6.97 -13.27 9.16
CA ARG A 135 7.08 -13.48 10.62
C ARG A 135 5.99 -12.74 11.40
N ILE A 136 5.54 -11.59 10.92
CA ILE A 136 4.44 -10.84 11.54
C ILE A 136 3.14 -11.62 11.35
N ILE A 137 2.89 -12.09 10.12
CA ILE A 137 1.72 -12.88 9.76
C ILE A 137 1.70 -14.16 10.60
N ASP A 138 2.79 -14.94 10.59
CA ASP A 138 2.90 -16.19 11.35
C ASP A 138 2.61 -16.01 12.85
N LEU A 139 3.13 -14.93 13.45
CA LEU A 139 2.90 -14.67 14.86
C LEU A 139 1.46 -14.22 15.13
N ALA A 140 0.85 -13.44 14.24
CA ALA A 140 -0.55 -13.06 14.35
C ALA A 140 -1.48 -14.27 14.24
N VAL A 141 -1.25 -15.15 13.25
CA VAL A 141 -1.99 -16.42 13.07
C VAL A 141 -1.89 -17.29 14.31
N ARG A 142 -0.68 -17.50 14.84
CA ARG A 142 -0.49 -18.28 16.08
C ARG A 142 -1.20 -17.67 17.29
N ARG A 143 -1.25 -16.34 17.40
CA ARG A 143 -1.94 -15.65 18.51
C ARG A 143 -3.46 -15.71 18.39
N LEU A 144 -3.98 -15.68 17.16
CA LEU A 144 -5.40 -15.86 16.89
C LEU A 144 -5.83 -17.31 17.08
N GLY A 145 -4.93 -18.28 16.86
CA GLY A 145 -5.28 -19.70 16.89
C GLY A 145 -6.13 -20.12 15.69
N ILE A 146 -6.18 -19.29 14.63
CA ILE A 146 -6.86 -19.60 13.38
C ILE A 146 -6.06 -20.63 12.58
N ASP A 147 -6.75 -21.53 11.89
CA ASP A 147 -6.12 -22.47 10.96
C ASP A 147 -5.35 -21.70 9.88
N LYS A 148 -4.11 -22.14 9.61
CA LYS A 148 -3.28 -21.57 8.55
C LYS A 148 -3.93 -21.71 7.17
N GLU A 149 -4.70 -22.78 6.96
CA GLU A 149 -5.44 -22.98 5.72
C GLU A 149 -6.53 -21.92 5.52
N LYS A 150 -6.99 -21.25 6.58
CA LYS A 150 -7.91 -20.09 6.48
C LYS A 150 -7.18 -18.76 6.28
N VAL A 151 -5.88 -18.75 5.98
CA VAL A 151 -5.10 -17.50 5.83
C VAL A 151 -4.52 -17.41 4.42
N PHE A 152 -4.79 -16.31 3.73
CA PHE A 152 -4.22 -16.06 2.41
C PHE A 152 -2.91 -15.25 2.48
N VAL A 153 -1.84 -15.76 1.87
CA VAL A 153 -0.52 -15.12 1.85
C VAL A 153 0.14 -15.26 0.49
N ASN A 154 0.29 -14.13 -0.21
CA ASN A 154 1.03 -14.05 -1.49
C ASN A 154 2.30 -13.19 -1.39
N LEU A 155 2.74 -12.85 -0.17
CA LEU A 155 3.94 -12.07 0.09
C LEU A 155 5.19 -12.55 -0.68
N HIS A 156 5.32 -13.86 -0.90
CA HIS A 156 6.44 -14.45 -1.62
C HIS A 156 6.50 -14.06 -3.11
N LYS A 157 5.39 -13.65 -3.72
CA LYS A 157 5.31 -13.21 -5.12
C LYS A 157 5.69 -11.73 -5.29
N TYR A 158 5.19 -10.87 -4.39
CA TYR A 158 5.21 -9.41 -4.60
C TYR A 158 5.99 -8.61 -3.55
N GLY A 159 6.37 -9.24 -2.43
CA GLY A 159 6.83 -8.51 -1.26
C GLY A 159 5.72 -7.61 -0.67
N ASN A 160 6.14 -6.61 0.10
CA ASN A 160 5.24 -5.64 0.72
C ASN A 160 4.87 -4.53 -0.26
N THR A 161 3.65 -4.58 -0.78
CA THR A 161 3.08 -3.57 -1.69
C THR A 161 2.19 -2.55 -0.97
N ALA A 162 2.42 -2.34 0.34
CA ALA A 162 1.71 -1.39 1.20
C ALA A 162 0.18 -1.44 0.98
N ALA A 163 -0.46 -0.34 0.55
CA ALA A 163 -1.91 -0.27 0.36
C ALA A 163 -2.47 -1.26 -0.67
N ALA A 164 -1.67 -1.74 -1.63
CA ALA A 164 -2.10 -2.68 -2.65
C ALA A 164 -2.12 -4.15 -2.17
N SER A 165 -1.50 -4.45 -1.03
CA SER A 165 -1.30 -5.83 -0.57
C SER A 165 -2.58 -6.61 -0.33
N ILE A 166 -3.57 -6.03 0.35
CA ILE A 166 -4.87 -6.67 0.62
C ILE A 166 -5.68 -6.85 -0.66
N PRO A 167 -5.90 -5.83 -1.52
CA PRO A 167 -6.68 -6.06 -2.74
C PRO A 167 -5.99 -7.01 -3.72
N LEU A 168 -4.65 -7.01 -3.82
CA LEU A 168 -3.93 -8.03 -4.59
C LEU A 168 -4.17 -9.43 -4.04
N ALA A 169 -4.04 -9.61 -2.72
CA ALA A 169 -4.29 -10.88 -2.05
C ALA A 169 -5.75 -11.36 -2.20
N LEU A 170 -6.72 -10.43 -2.13
CA LEU A 170 -8.13 -10.74 -2.32
C LEU A 170 -8.43 -11.23 -3.74
N ILE A 171 -7.91 -10.54 -4.76
CA ILE A 171 -8.12 -10.92 -6.16
C ILE A 171 -7.52 -12.31 -6.43
N GLU A 172 -6.29 -12.55 -6.00
CA GLU A 172 -5.68 -13.88 -6.18
C GLU A 172 -6.43 -14.96 -5.39
N ALA A 173 -6.94 -14.66 -4.19
CA ALA A 173 -7.78 -15.61 -3.45
C ALA A 173 -9.06 -15.97 -4.22
N VAL A 174 -9.68 -14.99 -4.88
CA VAL A 174 -10.84 -15.24 -5.75
C VAL A 174 -10.43 -16.10 -6.96
N GLU A 175 -9.34 -15.77 -7.65
CA GLU A 175 -8.82 -16.51 -8.81
C GLU A 175 -8.41 -17.96 -8.46
N GLU A 176 -7.90 -18.18 -7.25
CA GLU A 176 -7.53 -19.51 -6.72
C GLU A 176 -8.75 -20.28 -6.16
N GLY A 177 -9.97 -19.76 -6.29
CA GLY A 177 -11.20 -20.42 -5.82
C GLY A 177 -11.31 -20.53 -4.30
N ARG A 178 -10.59 -19.67 -3.57
CA ARG A 178 -10.48 -19.64 -2.11
C ARG A 178 -11.56 -18.81 -1.43
N VAL A 179 -12.32 -18.05 -2.22
CA VAL A 179 -13.48 -17.26 -1.82
C VAL A 179 -14.69 -17.82 -2.55
N LYS A 180 -15.86 -17.83 -1.91
CA LYS A 180 -17.15 -18.24 -2.49
C LYS A 180 -18.23 -17.26 -2.08
N GLU A 181 -19.36 -17.29 -2.78
CA GLU A 181 -20.54 -16.55 -2.34
C GLU A 181 -20.95 -16.97 -0.93
N GLY A 182 -21.20 -15.97 -0.07
CA GLY A 182 -21.55 -16.18 1.33
C GLY A 182 -20.36 -16.26 2.28
N ASP A 183 -19.13 -16.45 1.80
CA ASP A 183 -17.95 -16.54 2.65
C ASP A 183 -17.74 -15.27 3.47
N LYS A 184 -17.36 -15.44 4.72
CA LYS A 184 -17.01 -14.37 5.65
C LYS A 184 -15.52 -14.13 5.64
N LEU A 185 -15.12 -13.04 4.99
CA LEU A 185 -13.75 -12.61 4.85
C LEU A 185 -13.38 -11.64 5.98
N CYS A 186 -12.25 -11.88 6.63
CA CYS A 186 -11.66 -10.92 7.56
C CYS A 186 -10.39 -10.33 6.94
N MET A 187 -10.35 -9.02 6.77
CA MET A 187 -9.17 -8.30 6.30
C MET A 187 -8.58 -7.50 7.46
N VAL A 188 -7.26 -7.50 7.62
CA VAL A 188 -6.60 -6.76 8.70
C VAL A 188 -5.26 -6.18 8.25
N SER A 189 -5.02 -4.91 8.55
CA SER A 189 -3.83 -4.18 8.15
C SER A 189 -3.23 -3.34 9.28
N PHE A 190 -1.97 -2.97 9.08
CA PHE A 190 -1.27 -1.96 9.85
C PHE A 190 -0.28 -1.25 8.93
N GLY A 191 0.16 -0.05 9.29
CA GLY A 191 1.08 0.70 8.45
C GLY A 191 1.63 1.96 9.09
N SER A 192 2.20 2.83 8.27
CA SER A 192 2.73 4.14 8.68
C SER A 192 1.65 4.98 9.38
N GLY A 193 2.07 5.83 10.31
CA GLY A 193 1.18 6.63 11.17
C GLY A 193 1.56 6.62 12.66
N LEU A 194 1.68 5.48 13.35
CA LEU A 194 1.31 4.12 12.90
C LEU A 194 -0.21 3.96 12.88
N THR A 195 -0.73 3.24 11.90
CA THR A 195 -2.17 3.04 11.68
C THR A 195 -2.52 1.55 11.68
N TRP A 196 -3.80 1.25 11.89
CA TRP A 196 -4.36 -0.08 11.68
C TRP A 196 -5.82 0.00 11.24
N ALA A 197 -6.26 -1.05 10.57
CA ALA A 197 -7.65 -1.25 10.22
C ALA A 197 -7.97 -2.74 10.10
N SER A 198 -9.20 -3.12 10.39
CA SER A 198 -9.77 -4.39 9.97
C SER A 198 -11.21 -4.22 9.50
N ALA A 199 -11.63 -5.14 8.64
CA ALA A 199 -13.00 -5.21 8.17
C ALA A 199 -13.42 -6.68 8.07
N VAL A 200 -14.66 -6.96 8.48
CA VAL A 200 -15.33 -8.22 8.17
C VAL A 200 -16.30 -7.97 7.04
N VAL A 201 -16.20 -8.76 5.99
CA VAL A 201 -16.96 -8.65 4.76
C VAL A 201 -17.58 -10.00 4.45
N GLN A 202 -18.89 -10.04 4.26
CA GLN A 202 -19.53 -11.20 3.66
C GLN A 202 -19.47 -11.04 2.14
N TRP A 203 -18.92 -12.03 1.44
CA TRP A 203 -18.82 -12.02 -0.01
C TRP A 203 -20.20 -12.27 -0.64
N GLY A 204 -20.60 -11.45 -1.60
CA GLY A 204 -21.99 -11.44 -2.12
C GLY A 204 -22.14 -11.75 -3.59
N GLN A 205 -21.04 -11.98 -4.29
CA GLN A 205 -21.08 -12.23 -5.73
C GLN A 205 -20.82 -13.72 -5.99
N PRO A 206 -21.72 -14.40 -6.73
CA PRO A 206 -21.43 -15.70 -7.31
C PRO A 206 -20.20 -15.57 -8.22
N LEU A 207 -19.20 -16.42 -8.00
CA LEU A 207 -17.98 -16.41 -8.82
C LEU A 207 -18.14 -17.11 -10.17
N ASP A 208 -19.21 -17.89 -10.33
CA ASP A 208 -19.52 -18.67 -11.54
C ASP A 208 -19.97 -17.79 -12.72
N ASN A 209 -20.21 -16.49 -12.47
CA ASN A 209 -20.62 -15.49 -13.45
C ASN A 209 -19.54 -14.44 -13.74
N SER A 210 -18.25 -14.76 -13.55
CA SER A 210 -17.22 -13.98 -14.23
C SER A 210 -17.24 -14.32 -15.73
N GLU A 211 -18.31 -13.93 -16.43
CA GLU A 211 -18.12 -13.59 -17.83
C GLU A 211 -16.98 -12.58 -17.82
N GLU A 212 -15.87 -12.88 -18.52
CA GLU A 212 -14.98 -11.81 -18.94
C GLU A 212 -15.91 -10.74 -19.51
N ILE A 213 -15.92 -9.55 -18.91
CA ILE A 213 -16.76 -8.46 -19.43
C ILE A 213 -16.44 -8.41 -20.91
N ALA A 214 -17.40 -8.83 -21.74
CA ALA A 214 -17.21 -8.85 -23.16
C ALA A 214 -16.84 -7.41 -23.51
N GLN A 215 -15.79 -7.24 -24.31
CA GLN A 215 -15.27 -5.92 -24.62
C GLN A 215 -16.36 -4.96 -25.19
N GLU A 216 -17.44 -5.55 -25.67
CA GLU A 216 -18.66 -4.99 -26.22
C GLU A 216 -19.63 -4.38 -25.18
N ASP A 217 -19.60 -4.83 -23.92
CA ASP A 217 -20.51 -4.39 -22.83
C ASP A 217 -19.95 -3.23 -21.97
N LEU A 218 -18.74 -2.75 -22.29
CA LEU A 218 -18.20 -1.55 -21.67
C LEU A 218 -18.95 -0.31 -22.18
N ILE A 219 -19.34 0.57 -21.25
CA ILE A 219 -19.98 1.89 -21.53
C ILE A 219 -19.18 2.72 -22.54
N TRP A 220 -17.88 2.47 -22.60
CA TRP A 220 -17.03 2.91 -23.70
C TRP A 220 -17.14 1.87 -24.81
N ASP A 221 -17.68 2.22 -25.97
CA ASP A 221 -17.59 1.37 -27.16
C ASP A 221 -16.10 1.18 -27.50
N LEU A 222 -15.49 0.15 -26.92
CA LEU A 222 -14.08 -0.22 -27.08
C LEU A 222 -13.80 -0.73 -28.49
N ASN A 223 -14.85 -1.02 -29.27
CA ASN A 223 -14.76 -1.41 -30.66
C ASN A 223 -14.78 -0.23 -31.62
N SER A 224 -15.30 0.93 -31.20
CA SER A 224 -15.21 2.17 -31.95
C SER A 224 -13.75 2.46 -32.27
N ILE A 225 -13.50 2.83 -33.54
CA ILE A 225 -12.18 3.27 -34.00
C ILE A 225 -11.64 4.36 -33.07
N ARG A 226 -12.52 5.26 -32.58
CA ARG A 226 -12.16 6.37 -31.69
C ARG A 226 -11.65 5.88 -30.34
N THR A 227 -12.28 4.86 -29.76
CA THR A 227 -11.89 4.31 -28.46
C THR A 227 -10.69 3.38 -28.59
N LYS A 228 -10.59 2.58 -29.65
CA LYS A 228 -9.36 1.83 -29.97
C LYS A 228 -8.18 2.78 -30.18
N MET A 229 -8.38 3.88 -30.90
CA MET A 229 -7.36 4.93 -31.03
C MET A 229 -7.10 5.64 -29.70
N ALA A 230 -8.11 5.88 -28.86
CA ALA A 230 -7.93 6.50 -27.55
C ALA A 230 -7.17 5.59 -26.58
N LEU A 231 -7.47 4.29 -26.53
CA LEU A 231 -6.77 3.29 -25.72
C LEU A 231 -5.38 3.00 -26.26
N THR A 232 -5.22 2.90 -27.58
CA THR A 232 -3.90 2.74 -28.19
C THR A 232 -3.06 3.98 -27.96
N SER A 233 -3.61 5.18 -28.16
CA SER A 233 -2.92 6.43 -27.87
C SER A 233 -2.68 6.64 -26.38
N THR A 234 -3.55 6.15 -25.49
CA THR A 234 -3.36 6.19 -24.04
C THR A 234 -2.33 5.17 -23.60
N LYS A 235 -2.38 3.92 -24.07
CA LYS A 235 -1.34 2.91 -23.84
C LYS A 235 0.01 3.36 -24.39
N MET A 236 0.03 3.96 -25.58
CA MET A 236 1.22 4.56 -26.17
C MET A 236 1.69 5.80 -25.40
N ARG A 237 0.79 6.68 -24.94
CA ARG A 237 1.14 7.83 -24.08
C ARG A 237 1.63 7.37 -22.73
N VAL A 238 1.05 6.33 -22.14
CA VAL A 238 1.48 5.74 -20.87
C VAL A 238 2.84 5.13 -21.07
N LYS A 239 3.05 4.23 -22.04
CA LYS A 239 4.38 3.67 -22.36
C LYS A 239 5.40 4.77 -22.67
N ALA A 240 5.06 5.72 -23.53
CA ALA A 240 5.94 6.82 -23.90
C ALA A 240 6.24 7.72 -22.70
N ARG A 241 5.26 7.98 -21.82
CA ARG A 241 5.44 8.75 -20.59
C ARG A 241 6.25 7.97 -19.56
N THR A 242 6.06 6.67 -19.42
CA THR A 242 6.89 5.80 -18.58
C THR A 242 8.33 5.81 -19.06
N VAL A 243 8.57 5.61 -20.36
CA VAL A 243 9.90 5.66 -20.97
C VAL A 243 10.51 7.06 -20.86
N PHE A 244 9.71 8.12 -21.07
CA PHE A 244 10.16 9.50 -20.93
C PHE A 244 10.47 9.84 -19.47
N GLU A 245 9.64 9.45 -18.51
CA GLU A 245 9.89 9.64 -17.08
C GLU A 245 11.15 8.86 -16.66
N GLU A 246 11.34 7.63 -17.15
CA GLU A 246 12.53 6.83 -16.88
C GLU A 246 13.80 7.46 -17.48
N ALA A 247 13.72 7.94 -18.72
CA ALA A 247 14.82 8.64 -19.39
C ALA A 247 15.10 10.00 -18.76
N SER A 248 14.05 10.75 -18.39
CA SER A 248 14.14 12.03 -17.70
C SER A 248 14.75 11.85 -16.31
N TYR A 249 14.41 10.77 -15.60
CA TYR A 249 15.00 10.43 -14.32
C TYR A 249 16.50 10.09 -14.46
N LYS A 250 16.86 9.24 -15.43
CA LYS A 250 18.26 8.90 -15.74
C LYS A 250 19.07 10.14 -16.18
N ALA A 251 18.49 10.98 -17.03
CA ALA A 251 19.12 12.22 -17.49
C ALA A 251 19.27 13.23 -16.34
N SER A 252 18.24 13.39 -15.50
CA SER A 252 18.32 14.26 -14.31
C SER A 252 19.40 13.78 -13.34
N ALA A 253 19.52 12.46 -13.13
CA ALA A 253 20.58 11.87 -12.32
C ALA A 253 21.98 12.08 -12.94
N MET A 254 22.12 12.03 -14.27
CA MET A 254 23.38 12.35 -14.96
C MET A 254 23.72 13.83 -14.98
N MET A 255 22.72 14.71 -14.94
CA MET A 255 22.88 16.17 -14.94
C MET A 255 23.09 16.74 -13.54
N LEU A 256 22.81 15.97 -12.48
CA LEU A 256 23.02 16.37 -11.07
C LEU A 256 24.40 17.01 -10.82
N PRO A 257 25.53 16.47 -11.32
CA PRO A 257 26.85 17.07 -11.17
C PRO A 257 26.97 18.47 -11.80
N LEU A 258 26.29 18.72 -12.92
CA LEU A 258 26.32 20.02 -13.61
C LEU A 258 25.58 21.12 -12.84
N TYR A 259 24.53 20.76 -12.09
CA TYR A 259 23.81 21.68 -11.19
C TYR A 259 24.56 21.93 -9.87
N THR A 260 25.45 21.03 -9.45
CA THR A 260 26.28 21.22 -8.25
C THR A 260 27.50 22.14 -8.44
N PHE A 261 27.87 22.44 -9.70
CA PHE A 261 29.06 23.26 -10.01
C PHE A 261 28.79 24.77 -10.13
N THR A 262 27.54 25.20 -10.27
CA THR A 262 27.16 26.62 -10.38
C THR A 262 26.86 27.24 -9.02
N GLY A 263 27.82 27.29 -8.10
CA GLY A 263 27.59 28.04 -6.85
C GLY A 263 28.65 28.03 -5.75
N ARG A 264 29.67 27.18 -5.79
CA ARG A 264 30.69 27.19 -4.73
C ARG A 264 31.79 28.22 -5.02
N LYS A 265 31.59 29.47 -4.60
CA LYS A 265 32.74 30.33 -4.27
C LYS A 265 33.49 29.67 -3.10
N PRO A 266 34.80 29.42 -3.19
CA PRO A 266 35.54 28.83 -2.09
C PRO A 266 35.46 29.75 -0.86
N PRO A 267 35.35 29.21 0.36
CA PRO A 267 35.34 30.03 1.56
C PRO A 267 36.66 30.83 1.65
N LYS A 268 36.56 32.15 1.80
CA LYS A 268 37.73 32.99 2.09
C LYS A 268 38.39 32.46 3.37
N LYS A 269 39.67 32.09 3.29
CA LYS A 269 40.49 31.71 4.44
C LYS A 269 40.38 32.79 5.52
N LEU A 270 39.67 32.49 6.61
CA LEU A 270 39.72 33.28 7.84
C LEU A 270 41.16 33.18 8.37
N LYS A 271 41.92 34.28 8.28
CA LYS A 271 43.21 34.41 8.96
C LYS A 271 42.97 34.22 10.46
N LYS A 272 43.55 33.17 11.06
CA LYS A 272 43.71 33.06 12.51
C LYS A 272 44.44 34.32 12.99
N LYS A 273 43.75 35.19 13.72
CA LYS A 273 44.42 36.11 14.65
C LYS A 273 44.82 35.28 15.86
N GLU A 274 46.12 35.03 15.98
CA GLU A 274 46.74 34.68 17.25
C GLU A 274 46.65 35.91 18.17
N ASP A 275 45.77 35.87 19.16
CA ASP A 275 45.87 36.78 20.30
C ASP A 275 46.98 36.25 21.22
N LYS A 276 48.18 36.79 21.01
CA LYS A 276 49.26 36.75 22.01
C LYS A 276 48.85 37.60 23.20
N LYS A 277 48.53 36.95 24.32
CA LYS A 277 48.57 37.57 25.65
C LYS A 277 50.02 37.96 25.98
N LYS A 278 50.24 39.25 26.17
CA LYS A 278 51.17 39.82 27.15
C LYS A 278 50.46 41.03 27.78
#